data_AF-A0A931QYY7-F1
#
_entry.id   AF-A0A931QYY7-F1
#
_cell.length_a   1.000
_cell.length_b   1.000
_cell.length_c   1.000
_cell.angle_alpha   90.00
_cell.angle_beta   90.00
_cell.angle_gamma   90.00
#
_symmetry.space_group_name_H-M   'P 1'
#
loop_
_entity.id
_entity.type
_entity.pdbx_description
1 polymer ?
#
loop_
_entity_poly.entity_id
_entity_poly.type
_entity_poly.pdbx_seq_one_letter_code
_entity_poly.pdbx_strand_id
1 'polypeptide(L)'
;MREHTELIQPPRALWVPFMLGRPFGAPNAPEFQRKVLIAVLRLLEAGRGPVLQDYPEDAPAPVIAGDAEGCACPVNLSRPQPGADGKIDAAQALLDEVVQLLPWHDLAVKRLGRTTVGISGLAIEEAARYIASHLGEAPAPSYDTGISVAEALKRACDDLKAFYCEAAAAQPGNPAGDEIQKWFWRQTTARRLFLDLQGICRTSPDKSMQMLGKSVLVPRAITHAT
;
A
#
# COMPACT_ATOMS: atom_id res chain seq x y z
N MET A 1 -9.60 -15.36 -4.81
CA MET A 1 -8.71 -16.52 -4.62
C MET A 1 -9.48 -17.84 -4.64
N ARG A 2 -10.50 -18.06 -3.78
CA ARG A 2 -11.26 -19.33 -3.74
C ARG A 2 -11.77 -19.81 -5.09
N GLU A 3 -12.53 -18.97 -5.79
CA GLU A 3 -13.08 -19.26 -7.12
C GLU A 3 -11.99 -19.63 -8.14
N HIS A 4 -10.82 -18.99 -8.07
CA HIS A 4 -9.70 -19.30 -8.96
C HIS A 4 -9.08 -20.65 -8.60
N THR A 5 -8.96 -20.97 -7.31
CA THR A 5 -8.46 -22.27 -6.83
C THR A 5 -9.40 -23.41 -7.22
N GLU A 6 -10.72 -23.20 -7.14
CA GLU A 6 -11.74 -24.16 -7.57
C GLU A 6 -11.64 -24.46 -9.09
N LEU A 7 -11.38 -23.43 -9.91
CA LEU A 7 -11.18 -23.57 -11.35
C LEU A 7 -9.86 -24.26 -11.72
N ILE A 8 -8.75 -23.90 -11.04
CA ILE A 8 -7.41 -24.44 -11.33
C ILE A 8 -7.27 -25.89 -10.86
N GLN A 9 -8.03 -26.30 -9.83
CA GLN A 9 -7.97 -27.63 -9.23
C GLN A 9 -6.54 -28.09 -8.90
N PRO A 10 -5.77 -27.31 -8.11
CA PRO A 10 -4.45 -27.75 -7.70
C PRO A 10 -4.56 -29.06 -6.91
N PRO A 11 -3.50 -29.91 -6.89
CA PRO A 11 -3.56 -31.19 -6.21
C PRO A 11 -4.03 -31.10 -4.75
N ARG A 12 -3.59 -30.05 -4.04
CA ARG A 12 -3.95 -29.73 -2.65
C ARG A 12 -3.90 -28.22 -2.44
N ALA A 13 -4.93 -27.67 -1.81
CA ALA A 13 -4.99 -26.27 -1.41
C ALA A 13 -5.75 -26.12 -0.09
N LEU A 14 -5.19 -25.30 0.80
CA LEU A 14 -5.90 -24.79 1.97
C LEU A 14 -6.40 -23.39 1.64
N TRP A 15 -7.70 -23.18 1.70
CA TRP A 15 -8.29 -21.85 1.67
C TRP A 15 -8.24 -21.25 3.08
N VAL A 16 -7.86 -19.97 3.18
CA VAL A 16 -7.79 -19.25 4.45
C VAL A 16 -8.57 -17.94 4.38
N PRO A 17 -9.27 -17.53 5.46
CA PRO A 17 -10.03 -16.29 5.51
C PRO A 17 -9.16 -15.05 5.83
N PHE A 18 -7.86 -15.09 5.56
CA PHE A 18 -6.91 -14.03 5.96
C PHE A 18 -6.68 -13.01 4.85
N MET A 19 -6.07 -11.87 5.20
CA MET A 19 -5.66 -10.87 4.22
C MET A 19 -4.79 -11.47 3.12
N LEU A 20 -5.03 -11.05 1.88
CA LEU A 20 -4.23 -11.45 0.73
C LEU A 20 -2.74 -11.13 0.98
N GLY A 21 -1.87 -12.11 0.72
CA GLY A 21 -0.44 -12.02 1.04
C GLY A 21 -0.06 -12.42 2.46
N ARG A 22 -1.01 -12.82 3.32
CA ARG A 22 -0.77 -13.35 4.67
C ARG A 22 -1.30 -14.78 4.81
N PRO A 23 -0.73 -15.77 4.10
CA PRO A 23 -1.25 -17.14 4.14
C PRO A 23 -1.21 -17.80 5.52
N PHE A 24 -0.40 -17.28 6.46
CA PHE A 24 -0.29 -17.78 7.84
C PHE A 24 -0.98 -16.89 8.90
N GLY A 25 -1.76 -15.89 8.48
CA GLY A 25 -2.48 -14.99 9.39
C GLY A 25 -1.65 -13.84 9.96
N ALA A 26 -1.90 -13.48 11.21
CA ALA A 26 -1.30 -12.31 11.86
C ALA A 26 0.22 -12.44 12.05
N PRO A 27 0.97 -11.32 11.97
CA PRO A 27 2.40 -11.33 12.28
C PRO A 27 2.63 -11.61 13.78
N ASN A 28 3.78 -12.16 14.12
CA ASN A 28 4.20 -12.45 15.51
C ASN A 28 3.20 -13.32 16.31
N ALA A 29 2.42 -14.17 15.64
CA ALA A 29 1.51 -15.12 16.26
C ALA A 29 2.00 -16.57 16.03
N PRO A 30 3.13 -16.99 16.61
CA PRO A 30 3.80 -18.25 16.25
C PRO A 30 2.91 -19.48 16.45
N GLU A 31 2.14 -19.51 17.53
CA GLU A 31 1.21 -20.62 17.79
C GLU A 31 0.11 -20.72 16.72
N PHE A 32 -0.47 -19.58 16.32
CA PHE A 32 -1.47 -19.55 15.25
C PHE A 32 -0.87 -19.94 13.90
N GLN A 33 0.29 -19.37 13.56
CA GLN A 33 1.00 -19.66 12.31
C GLN A 33 1.35 -21.16 12.23
N ARG A 34 1.75 -21.76 13.36
CA ARG A 34 2.01 -23.19 13.48
C ARG A 34 0.75 -24.02 13.22
N LYS A 35 -0.42 -23.64 13.76
CA LYS A 35 -1.69 -24.32 13.49
C LYS A 35 -2.04 -24.30 11.99
N VAL A 36 -1.91 -23.14 11.35
CA VAL A 36 -2.17 -22.99 9.90
C VAL A 36 -1.22 -23.89 9.11
N LEU A 37 0.07 -23.87 9.43
CA LEU A 37 1.08 -24.73 8.79
C LEU A 37 0.73 -26.21 8.93
N ILE A 38 0.36 -26.66 10.13
CA ILE A 38 -0.05 -28.06 10.37
C ILE A 38 -1.30 -28.39 9.55
N ALA A 39 -2.28 -27.49 9.45
CA ALA A 39 -3.48 -27.71 8.65
C ALA A 39 -3.15 -27.86 7.16
N VAL A 40 -2.25 -27.03 6.60
CA VAL A 40 -1.77 -27.18 5.23
C VAL A 40 -1.08 -28.53 5.03
N LEU A 41 -0.19 -28.92 5.95
CA LEU A 41 0.59 -30.16 5.84
C LEU A 41 -0.30 -31.40 5.94
N ARG A 42 -1.38 -31.37 6.74
CA ARG A 42 -2.35 -32.47 6.83
C ARG A 42 -3.02 -32.79 5.49
N LEU A 43 -3.09 -31.85 4.55
CA LEU A 43 -3.60 -32.14 3.21
C LEU A 43 -2.79 -33.22 2.49
N LEU A 44 -1.51 -33.41 2.86
CA LEU A 44 -0.66 -34.47 2.29
C LEU A 44 -1.17 -35.87 2.64
N GLU A 45 -1.94 -36.03 3.72
CA GLU A 45 -2.53 -37.31 4.14
C GLU A 45 -3.70 -37.73 3.23
N ALA A 46 -4.25 -36.81 2.42
CA ALA A 46 -5.29 -37.15 1.46
C ALA A 46 -4.74 -38.06 0.36
N GLY A 47 -5.32 -39.27 0.23
CA GLY A 47 -4.89 -40.30 -0.71
C GLY A 47 -5.21 -40.01 -2.19
N ARG A 48 -6.07 -39.02 -2.47
CA ARG A 48 -6.43 -38.57 -3.82
C ARG A 48 -6.70 -37.06 -3.81
N GLY A 49 -6.42 -36.39 -4.92
CA GLY A 49 -6.76 -34.98 -5.16
C GLY A 49 -7.68 -34.81 -6.38
N PRO A 50 -8.08 -33.58 -6.72
CA PRO A 50 -7.79 -32.31 -6.05
C PRO A 50 -8.49 -32.17 -4.69
N VAL A 51 -7.81 -31.58 -3.71
CA VAL A 51 -8.38 -31.27 -2.39
C VAL A 51 -8.33 -29.76 -2.16
N LEU A 52 -9.49 -29.17 -1.92
CA LEU A 52 -9.64 -27.81 -1.41
C LEU A 52 -10.30 -27.89 -0.03
N GLN A 53 -9.60 -27.48 1.02
CA GLN A 53 -10.12 -27.47 2.39
C GLN A 53 -10.15 -26.04 2.92
N ASP A 54 -11.24 -25.67 3.60
CA ASP A 54 -11.35 -24.38 4.27
C ASP A 54 -10.72 -24.45 5.67
N TYR A 55 -9.86 -23.48 6.01
CA TYR A 55 -9.32 -23.33 7.35
C TYR A 55 -10.37 -22.69 8.27
N PRO A 56 -10.65 -23.27 9.46
CA PRO A 56 -11.84 -22.92 10.24
C PRO A 56 -11.67 -21.73 11.19
N GLU A 57 -10.44 -21.34 11.53
CA GLU A 57 -10.18 -20.25 12.48
C GLU A 57 -9.85 -18.95 11.73
N ASP A 58 -10.42 -17.82 12.17
CA ASP A 58 -9.96 -16.50 11.74
C ASP A 58 -8.58 -16.18 12.32
N ALA A 59 -7.83 -15.31 11.65
CA ALA A 59 -6.56 -14.83 12.18
C ALA A 59 -6.80 -14.00 13.45
N PRO A 60 -5.99 -14.18 14.52
CA PRO A 60 -6.11 -13.35 15.71
C PRO A 60 -5.85 -11.89 15.35
N ALA A 61 -6.48 -10.97 16.08
CA ALA A 61 -6.10 -9.58 16.01
C ALA A 61 -4.61 -9.45 16.34
N PRO A 62 -3.85 -8.56 15.66
CA PRO A 62 -2.44 -8.36 15.95
C PRO A 62 -2.28 -8.02 17.44
N VAL A 63 -1.42 -8.77 18.13
CA VAL A 63 -1.13 -8.53 19.55
C VAL A 63 -0.58 -7.11 19.69
N ILE A 64 -1.34 -6.26 20.38
CA ILE A 64 -0.94 -4.90 20.74
C ILE A 64 0.15 -5.07 21.81
N ALA A 65 1.42 -4.98 21.40
CA ALA A 65 2.52 -4.94 22.35
C ALA A 65 2.51 -3.56 23.03
N GLY A 66 1.95 -3.50 24.23
CA GLY A 66 1.95 -2.34 25.11
C GLY A 66 0.55 -1.82 25.39
N ASP A 67 0.21 -1.76 26.67
CA ASP A 67 -0.97 -1.06 27.18
C ASP A 67 -1.07 0.33 26.55
N ALA A 68 -2.02 0.47 25.63
CA ALA A 68 -2.53 1.76 25.19
C ALA A 68 -4.06 1.70 25.36
N GLU A 69 -4.50 1.75 26.62
CA GLU A 69 -5.77 2.38 26.95
C GLU A 69 -5.70 3.82 26.44
N GLY A 70 -6.17 4.00 25.22
CA GLY A 70 -6.03 5.22 24.46
C GLY A 70 -5.96 4.87 23.00
N CYS A 71 -7.12 4.80 22.34
CA CYS A 71 -7.21 5.06 20.90
C CYS A 71 -6.41 6.33 20.64
N ALA A 72 -5.16 6.18 20.19
CA ALA A 72 -4.36 7.31 19.81
C ALA A 72 -5.08 7.95 18.64
N CYS A 73 -5.48 9.21 18.83
CA CYS A 73 -6.19 9.97 17.82
C CYS A 73 -5.46 9.81 16.49
N PRO A 74 -6.12 9.29 15.44
CA PRO A 74 -5.48 9.20 14.14
C PRO A 74 -4.97 10.59 13.78
N VAL A 75 -3.74 10.67 13.30
CA VAL A 75 -3.14 11.94 12.88
C VAL A 75 -4.14 12.63 11.96
N ASN A 76 -4.74 13.71 12.44
CA ASN A 76 -5.54 14.59 11.61
C ASN A 76 -4.53 15.29 10.71
N LEU A 77 -4.29 14.71 9.53
CA LEU A 77 -3.59 15.40 8.47
C LEU A 77 -4.37 16.68 8.22
N SER A 78 -3.71 17.81 8.44
CA SER A 78 -4.36 19.11 8.27
C SER A 78 -4.85 19.19 6.82
N ARG A 79 -6.13 19.52 6.63
CA ARG A 79 -6.67 19.69 5.28
C ARG A 79 -5.86 20.77 4.57
N PRO A 80 -5.45 20.55 3.31
CA PRO A 80 -4.73 21.56 2.53
C PRO A 80 -5.49 22.89 2.53
N GLN A 81 -4.81 23.97 2.91
CA GLN A 81 -5.38 25.31 2.87
C GLN A 81 -5.30 25.87 1.44
N PRO A 82 -6.35 26.56 0.94
CA PRO A 82 -6.27 27.22 -0.35
C PRO A 82 -5.20 28.31 -0.33
N GLY A 83 -4.42 28.41 -1.41
CA GLY A 83 -3.47 29.50 -1.62
C GLY A 83 -4.17 30.85 -1.84
N ALA A 84 -3.38 31.90 -2.05
CA ALA A 84 -3.88 33.26 -2.25
C ALA A 84 -4.82 33.44 -3.46
N ASP A 85 -4.78 32.50 -4.42
CA ASP A 85 -5.64 32.43 -5.61
C ASP A 85 -6.88 31.52 -5.41
N GLY A 86 -7.08 31.00 -4.20
CA GLY A 86 -8.18 30.08 -3.88
C GLY A 86 -7.99 28.67 -4.42
N LYS A 87 -6.86 28.35 -5.07
CA LYS A 87 -6.54 27.01 -5.54
C LYS A 87 -5.64 26.30 -4.53
N ILE A 88 -5.80 24.98 -4.43
CA ILE A 88 -4.90 24.14 -3.65
C ILE A 88 -3.76 23.75 -4.59
N ASP A 89 -2.54 24.20 -4.29
CA ASP A 89 -1.35 23.66 -4.93
C ASP A 89 -1.16 22.21 -4.47
N ALA A 90 -1.50 21.27 -5.35
CA ALA A 90 -1.43 19.85 -5.06
C ALA A 90 0.00 19.38 -4.75
N ALA A 91 1.02 20.03 -5.32
CA ALA A 91 2.42 19.70 -5.06
C ALA A 91 2.81 20.13 -3.64
N GLN A 92 2.49 21.38 -3.27
CA GLN A 92 2.79 21.88 -1.92
C GLN A 92 2.00 21.12 -0.85
N ALA A 93 0.72 20.85 -1.09
CA ALA A 93 -0.12 20.09 -0.18
C ALA A 93 0.40 18.65 0.05
N LEU A 94 0.95 18.01 -0.98
CA LEU A 94 1.60 16.70 -0.84
C LEU A 94 2.87 16.81 0.02
N LEU A 95 3.70 17.83 -0.21
CA LEU A 95 4.93 18.03 0.55
C LEU A 95 4.66 18.30 2.03
N ASP A 96 3.65 19.12 2.33
CA ASP A 96 3.25 19.39 3.71
C ASP A 96 2.78 18.11 4.42
N GLU A 97 2.11 17.21 3.70
CA GLU A 97 1.68 15.91 4.21
C GLU A 97 2.86 14.96 4.44
N VAL A 98 3.83 14.93 3.51
CA VAL A 98 5.08 14.17 3.67
C VAL A 98 5.85 14.64 4.90
N VAL A 99 5.98 15.96 5.09
CA VAL A 99 6.67 16.54 6.25
C VAL A 99 6.00 16.14 7.57
N GLN A 100 4.67 16.13 7.61
CA GLN A 100 3.91 15.68 8.79
C GLN A 100 4.14 14.19 9.13
N LEU A 101 4.43 13.37 8.12
CA LEU A 101 4.61 11.91 8.27
C LEU A 101 6.07 11.49 8.50
N LEU A 102 7.06 12.34 8.19
CA LEU A 102 8.49 12.05 8.36
C LEU A 102 8.85 11.49 9.75
N PRO A 103 8.42 12.09 10.89
CA PRO A 103 8.80 11.58 12.21
C PRO A 103 8.31 10.15 12.47
N TRP A 104 7.14 9.80 11.90
CA TRP A 104 6.57 8.46 12.03
C TRP A 104 7.30 7.45 11.16
N HIS A 105 7.68 7.83 9.93
CA HIS A 105 8.51 7.00 9.09
C HIS A 105 9.88 6.74 9.74
N ASP A 106 10.53 7.76 10.29
CA ASP A 106 11.80 7.61 11.01
C ASP A 106 11.68 6.65 12.20
N LEU A 107 10.57 6.72 12.94
CA LEU A 107 10.27 5.77 14.01
C LEU A 107 10.07 4.35 13.47
N ALA A 108 9.38 4.19 12.33
CA ALA A 108 9.19 2.91 11.67
C ALA A 108 10.54 2.26 11.33
N VAL A 109 11.44 3.03 10.70
CA VAL A 109 12.77 2.58 10.29
C VAL A 109 13.61 2.21 11.51
N LYS A 110 13.61 3.05 12.57
CA LYS A 110 14.33 2.75 13.82
C LYS A 110 13.82 1.47 14.49
N ARG A 111 12.51 1.24 14.51
CA ARG A 111 11.89 0.06 15.14
C ARG A 111 12.15 -1.23 14.36
N LEU A 112 12.10 -1.17 13.03
CA LEU A 112 12.21 -2.34 12.15
C LEU A 112 13.65 -2.62 11.70
N GLY A 113 14.55 -1.65 11.81
CA GLY A 113 15.93 -1.73 11.31
C GLY A 113 16.02 -1.77 9.78
N ARG A 114 14.92 -1.50 9.06
CA ARG A 114 14.82 -1.54 7.60
C ARG A 114 13.66 -0.68 7.10
N THR A 115 13.70 -0.34 5.82
CA THR A 115 12.61 0.31 5.07
C THR A 115 12.36 -0.42 3.75
N THR A 116 11.16 -0.27 3.20
CA THR A 116 10.80 -0.69 1.84
C THR A 116 10.75 0.48 0.85
N VAL A 117 11.01 1.70 1.32
CA VAL A 117 11.22 2.89 0.49
C VAL A 117 12.64 2.87 -0.11
N GLY A 118 12.78 3.28 -1.37
CA GLY A 118 14.07 3.55 -2.01
C GLY A 118 14.24 2.91 -3.38
N ILE A 119 13.18 2.38 -4.00
CA ILE A 119 13.24 1.78 -5.33
C ILE A 119 13.59 2.82 -6.41
N SER A 120 13.15 4.07 -6.22
CA SER A 120 13.51 5.19 -7.10
C SER A 120 14.92 5.72 -6.86
N GLY A 121 15.49 5.50 -5.67
CA GLY A 121 16.74 6.12 -5.24
C GLY A 121 16.63 7.62 -4.89
N LEU A 122 15.45 8.22 -5.00
CA LEU A 122 15.19 9.61 -4.62
C LEU A 122 14.93 9.75 -3.12
N ALA A 123 15.24 10.91 -2.55
CA ALA A 123 14.68 11.28 -1.25
C ALA A 123 13.14 11.37 -1.34
N ILE A 124 12.42 11.16 -0.24
CA ILE A 124 10.95 11.09 -0.31
C ILE A 124 10.31 12.40 -0.78
N GLU A 125 10.89 13.55 -0.43
CA GLU A 125 10.46 14.87 -0.87
C GLU A 125 10.77 15.12 -2.34
N GLU A 126 11.84 14.50 -2.87
CA GLU A 126 12.18 14.53 -4.29
C GLU A 126 11.23 13.64 -5.09
N ALA A 127 10.92 12.44 -4.59
CA ALA A 127 9.92 11.57 -5.18
C ALA A 127 8.54 12.26 -5.21
N ALA A 128 8.13 12.92 -4.13
CA ALA A 128 6.89 13.68 -4.06
C ALA A 128 6.84 14.81 -5.11
N ARG A 129 7.90 15.61 -5.23
CA ARG A 129 8.02 16.66 -6.26
C ARG A 129 8.00 16.09 -7.68
N TYR A 130 8.72 15.00 -7.91
CA TYR A 130 8.75 14.34 -9.20
C TYR A 130 7.37 13.86 -9.62
N ILE A 131 6.62 13.21 -8.73
CA ILE A 131 5.25 12.78 -8.97
C ILE A 131 4.34 13.99 -9.24
N ALA A 132 4.43 15.03 -8.41
CA ALA A 132 3.61 16.22 -8.56
C ALA A 132 3.85 16.96 -9.89
N SER A 133 5.09 16.95 -10.41
CA SER A 133 5.39 17.55 -11.72
C SER A 133 4.58 16.94 -12.87
N HIS A 134 4.18 15.67 -12.75
CA HIS A 134 3.38 14.97 -13.76
C HIS A 134 1.90 15.38 -13.77
N LEU A 135 1.47 16.23 -12.84
CA LEU A 135 0.15 16.86 -12.86
C LEU A 135 0.12 18.15 -13.70
N GLY A 136 1.28 18.73 -13.98
CA GLY A 136 1.41 19.98 -14.73
C GLY A 136 1.56 19.78 -16.24
N GLU A 137 1.66 20.89 -16.97
CA GLU A 137 1.83 20.89 -18.43
C GLU A 137 3.23 20.43 -18.89
N ALA A 138 4.23 20.54 -18.00
CA ALA A 138 5.61 20.17 -18.26
C ALA A 138 6.10 19.12 -17.24
N PRO A 139 5.77 17.83 -17.46
CA PRO A 139 6.24 16.75 -16.59
C PRO A 139 7.77 16.66 -16.61
N ALA A 140 8.38 16.40 -15.44
CA ALA A 140 9.81 16.20 -15.36
C ALA A 140 10.24 14.97 -16.19
N PRO A 141 11.41 15.03 -16.87
CA PRO A 141 11.97 13.86 -17.53
C PRO A 141 12.38 12.80 -16.49
N SER A 142 12.60 11.56 -16.94
CA SER A 142 13.12 10.50 -16.06
C SER A 142 14.37 10.96 -15.31
N TYR A 143 14.39 10.74 -13.99
CA TYR A 143 15.57 11.02 -13.15
C TYR A 143 16.73 10.04 -13.40
N ASP A 144 16.46 8.93 -14.08
CA ASP A 144 17.46 7.95 -14.51
C ASP A 144 17.35 7.74 -16.02
N THR A 145 18.45 8.02 -16.74
CA THR A 145 18.55 7.91 -18.20
C THR A 145 18.37 6.46 -18.71
N GLY A 146 18.55 5.47 -17.84
CA GLY A 146 18.41 4.05 -18.18
C GLY A 146 16.98 3.53 -18.17
N ILE A 147 16.01 4.32 -17.69
CA ILE A 147 14.60 3.90 -17.57
C ILE A 147 13.63 4.89 -18.22
N SER A 148 12.47 4.38 -18.61
CA SER A 148 11.41 5.22 -19.18
C SER A 148 10.79 6.15 -18.13
N VAL A 149 10.19 7.25 -18.58
CA VAL A 149 9.43 8.18 -17.69
C VAL A 149 8.34 7.42 -16.93
N ALA A 150 7.62 6.50 -17.59
CA ALA A 150 6.60 5.68 -16.97
C ALA A 150 7.15 4.79 -15.85
N GLU A 151 8.32 4.20 -16.05
CA GLU A 151 8.97 3.39 -15.03
C GLU A 151 9.49 4.24 -13.86
N ALA A 152 10.14 5.37 -14.16
CA ALA A 152 10.59 6.32 -13.15
C ALA A 152 9.42 6.81 -12.27
N LEU A 153 8.29 7.15 -12.89
CA LEU A 153 7.06 7.56 -12.21
C LEU A 153 6.49 6.43 -11.35
N LYS A 154 6.42 5.21 -11.89
CA LYS A 154 5.97 4.03 -11.13
C LYS A 154 6.82 3.83 -9.87
N ARG A 155 8.15 3.89 -9.99
CA ARG A 155 9.06 3.69 -8.85
C ARG A 155 8.89 4.77 -7.77
N ALA A 156 8.80 6.04 -8.17
CA ALA A 156 8.54 7.13 -7.24
C ALA A 156 7.18 6.97 -6.54
N CYS A 157 6.14 6.58 -7.28
CA CYS A 157 4.82 6.28 -6.73
C CYS A 157 4.83 5.13 -5.72
N ASP A 158 5.60 4.07 -5.97
CA ASP A 158 5.71 2.95 -5.04
C ASP A 158 6.45 3.34 -3.76
N ASP A 159 7.52 4.13 -3.87
CA ASP A 159 8.22 4.70 -2.71
C ASP A 159 7.30 5.58 -1.86
N LEU A 160 6.49 6.43 -2.50
CA LEU A 160 5.51 7.26 -1.80
C LEU A 160 4.47 6.41 -1.07
N LYS A 161 3.91 5.37 -1.70
CA LYS A 161 2.95 4.47 -1.04
C LYS A 161 3.60 3.72 0.13
N ALA A 162 4.82 3.22 -0.06
CA ALA A 162 5.58 2.53 0.97
C ALA A 162 5.83 3.44 2.18
N PHE A 163 6.28 4.68 1.94
CA PHE A 163 6.49 5.69 2.97
C PHE A 163 5.24 5.93 3.81
N TYR A 164 4.09 6.16 3.16
CA TYR A 164 2.82 6.37 3.87
C TYR A 164 2.41 5.14 4.69
N CYS A 165 2.57 3.94 4.15
CA CYS A 165 2.22 2.71 4.85
C CYS A 165 3.13 2.46 6.07
N GLU A 166 4.44 2.69 5.92
CA GLU A 166 5.40 2.56 7.02
C GLU A 166 5.17 3.59 8.11
N ALA A 167 4.95 4.85 7.74
CA ALA A 167 4.61 5.92 8.67
C ALA A 167 3.32 5.61 9.44
N ALA A 168 2.26 5.19 8.75
CA ALA A 168 0.99 4.83 9.39
C ALA A 168 1.14 3.63 10.33
N ALA A 169 1.92 2.61 9.96
CA ALA A 169 2.15 1.43 10.80
C ALA A 169 3.00 1.72 12.06
N ALA A 170 3.75 2.83 12.08
CA ALA A 170 4.49 3.28 13.24
C ALA A 170 3.69 4.17 14.18
N GLN A 171 2.52 4.66 13.74
CA GLN A 171 1.63 5.41 14.62
C GLN A 171 1.09 4.52 15.75
N PRO A 172 0.76 5.12 16.91
CA PRO A 172 0.20 4.36 18.02
C PRO A 172 -1.20 3.85 17.66
N GLY A 173 -1.66 2.80 18.34
CA GLY A 173 -2.91 2.09 18.00
C GLY A 173 -2.71 0.86 17.10
N ASN A 174 -1.49 0.65 16.57
CA ASN A 174 -1.10 -0.55 15.80
C ASN A 174 -2.13 -0.94 14.71
N PRO A 175 -2.44 -0.01 13.78
CA PRO A 175 -3.51 -0.22 12.82
C PRO A 175 -3.27 -1.45 11.94
N ALA A 176 -4.33 -2.20 11.68
CA ALA A 176 -4.27 -3.33 10.76
C ALA A 176 -3.97 -2.86 9.33
N GLY A 177 -3.39 -3.72 8.50
CA GLY A 177 -2.96 -3.32 7.16
C GLY A 177 -4.12 -2.85 6.25
N ASP A 178 -5.33 -3.39 6.42
CA ASP A 178 -6.51 -2.91 5.68
C ASP A 178 -6.99 -1.53 6.18
N GLU A 179 -6.83 -1.23 7.47
CA GLU A 179 -7.10 0.09 8.04
C GLU A 179 -6.15 1.14 7.48
N ILE A 180 -4.85 0.81 7.39
CA ILE A 180 -3.84 1.67 6.75
C ILE A 180 -4.20 1.93 5.29
N GLN A 181 -4.58 0.89 4.53
CA GLN A 181 -5.01 1.06 3.13
C GLN A 181 -6.29 1.92 3.03
N LYS A 182 -7.28 1.70 3.90
CA LYS A 182 -8.50 2.52 3.95
C LYS A 182 -8.17 3.98 4.26
N TRP A 183 -7.29 4.24 5.23
CA TRP A 183 -6.82 5.57 5.59
C TRP A 183 -6.14 6.25 4.40
N PHE A 184 -5.14 5.58 3.79
CA PHE A 184 -4.41 6.10 2.64
C PHE A 184 -5.37 6.50 1.52
N TRP A 185 -6.28 5.59 1.13
CA TRP A 185 -7.18 5.81 0.00
C TRP A 185 -8.44 6.63 0.34
N ARG A 186 -8.65 7.10 1.57
CA ARG A 186 -9.83 7.92 1.94
C ARG A 186 -9.49 9.29 2.50
N GLN A 187 -8.38 9.43 3.21
CA GLN A 187 -8.13 10.57 4.10
C GLN A 187 -6.88 11.39 3.73
N THR A 188 -6.09 10.94 2.75
CA THR A 188 -4.83 11.61 2.36
C THR A 188 -4.98 12.52 1.15
N THR A 189 -4.15 13.55 1.08
CA THR A 189 -3.93 14.38 -0.11
C THR A 189 -3.29 13.56 -1.22
N ALA A 190 -2.38 12.64 -0.86
CA ALA A 190 -1.77 11.71 -1.80
C ALA A 190 -2.80 10.95 -2.64
N ARG A 191 -3.91 10.48 -2.06
CA ARG A 191 -5.02 9.83 -2.80
C ARG A 191 -5.49 10.67 -3.98
N ARG A 192 -5.73 11.97 -3.75
CA ARG A 192 -6.24 12.87 -4.79
C ARG A 192 -5.25 12.97 -5.95
N LEU A 193 -3.98 13.18 -5.61
CA LEU A 193 -2.89 13.22 -6.59
C LEU A 193 -2.79 11.90 -7.38
N PHE A 194 -2.94 10.74 -6.74
CA PHE A 194 -2.94 9.45 -7.42
C PHE A 194 -4.11 9.27 -8.40
N LEU A 195 -5.30 9.80 -8.06
CA LEU A 195 -6.47 9.77 -8.94
C LEU A 195 -6.31 10.71 -10.13
N ASP A 196 -5.81 11.93 -9.90
CA ASP A 196 -5.56 12.91 -10.96
C ASP A 196 -4.48 12.38 -11.92
N LEU A 197 -3.39 11.83 -11.38
CA LEU A 197 -2.33 11.18 -12.14
C LEU A 197 -2.84 9.98 -12.93
N GLN A 198 -3.77 9.20 -12.37
CA GLN A 198 -4.40 8.09 -13.09
C GLN A 198 -5.13 8.58 -14.34
N GLY A 199 -5.85 9.70 -14.24
CA GLY A 199 -6.53 10.33 -15.37
C GLY A 199 -5.56 10.73 -16.48
N ILE A 200 -4.49 11.43 -16.12
CA ILE A 200 -3.44 11.88 -17.06
C ILE A 200 -2.74 10.69 -17.73
N CYS A 201 -2.37 9.68 -16.94
CA CYS A 201 -1.69 8.50 -17.47
C CYS A 201 -2.57 7.73 -18.48
N ARG A 202 -3.89 7.65 -18.23
CA ARG A 202 -4.83 6.97 -19.13
C ARG A 202 -5.01 7.65 -20.48
N THR A 203 -4.90 8.98 -20.53
CA THR A 203 -5.05 9.77 -21.77
C THR A 203 -3.73 9.98 -22.51
N SER A 204 -2.60 9.61 -21.90
CA SER A 204 -1.28 9.74 -22.51
C SER A 204 -1.16 8.96 -23.83
N PRO A 205 -0.49 9.50 -24.86
CA PRO A 205 -0.18 8.76 -26.08
C PRO A 205 0.87 7.65 -25.88
N ASP A 206 1.64 7.71 -24.80
CA ASP A 206 2.64 6.69 -24.45
C ASP A 206 1.94 5.44 -23.88
N LYS A 207 2.15 4.29 -24.53
CA LYS A 207 1.56 3.00 -24.12
C LYS A 207 1.97 2.59 -22.70
N SER A 208 3.19 2.88 -22.27
CA SER A 208 3.71 2.56 -20.94
C SER A 208 2.99 3.40 -19.88
N MET A 209 2.77 4.69 -20.16
CA MET A 209 1.98 5.58 -19.31
C MET A 209 0.51 5.13 -19.24
N GLN A 210 -0.09 4.73 -20.36
CA GLN A 210 -1.46 4.18 -20.34
C GLN A 210 -1.59 2.95 -19.47
N MET A 211 -0.62 2.03 -19.52
CA MET A 211 -0.62 0.82 -18.68
C MET A 211 -0.52 1.18 -17.19
N LEU A 212 0.33 2.16 -16.85
CA LEU A 212 0.47 2.67 -15.49
C LEU A 212 -0.87 3.18 -14.94
N GLY A 213 -1.60 3.99 -15.73
CA GLY A 213 -2.92 4.51 -15.36
C GLY A 213 -4.06 3.48 -15.36
N LYS A 214 -3.97 2.41 -16.15
CA LYS A 214 -5.02 1.37 -16.22
C LYS A 214 -5.00 0.42 -15.03
N SER A 215 -3.82 0.04 -14.52
CA SER A 215 -3.73 -1.09 -13.57
C SER A 215 -2.72 -0.96 -12.45
N VAL A 216 -1.85 0.06 -12.43
CA VAL A 216 -0.68 0.08 -11.53
C VAL A 216 -0.77 1.19 -10.47
N LEU A 217 -1.21 2.39 -10.85
CA LEU A 217 -1.22 3.53 -9.91
C LEU A 217 -2.24 3.39 -8.79
N VAL A 218 -3.48 3.02 -9.13
CA VAL A 218 -4.62 2.98 -8.19
C VAL A 218 -5.25 1.59 -8.23
N PRO A 219 -5.46 0.94 -7.07
CA PRO A 219 -6.13 -0.36 -7.00
C PRO A 219 -7.54 -0.31 -7.61
N ARG A 220 -7.93 -1.39 -8.30
CA ARG A 220 -9.26 -1.51 -8.92
C ARG A 220 -10.41 -1.32 -7.92
N ALA A 221 -10.25 -1.85 -6.71
CA ALA A 221 -11.23 -1.70 -5.64
C ALA A 221 -11.53 -0.24 -5.28
N ILE A 222 -10.58 0.67 -5.50
CA ILE A 222 -10.77 2.12 -5.29
C ILE A 222 -11.36 2.78 -6.55
N THR A 223 -10.96 2.33 -7.74
CA THR A 223 -11.43 2.90 -9.02
C THR A 223 -12.93 2.72 -9.23
N HIS A 224 -13.52 1.60 -8.78
CA HIS A 224 -14.96 1.32 -8.92
C HIS A 224 -15.84 1.88 -7.79
N ALA A 225 -15.24 2.48 -6.76
CA ALA A 225 -15.94 3.04 -5.60
C ALA A 225 -16.20 4.56 -5.72
N THR A 226 -15.99 5.12 -6.90
CA THR A 226 -16.18 6.53 -7.26
C THR A 226 -17.25 6.62 -8.32
#